data_AF-A0A1V6GPU9-F1
#
_entry.id   AF-A0A1V6GPU9-F1
#
_cell.length_a   1.000
_cell.length_b   1.000
_cell.length_c   1.000
_cell.angle_alpha   90.00
_cell.angle_beta   90.00
_cell.angle_gamma   90.00
#
_symmetry.space_group_name_H-M   'P 1'
#
loop_
_entity.id
_entity.type
_entity.pdbx_description
1 polymer ?
#
loop_
_entity_poly.entity_id
_entity_poly.type
_entity_poly.pdbx_seq_one_letter_code
_entity_poly.pdbx_strand_id
1 'polypeptide(L)'
;MELSLLMREFEVSGRLVTINPTGNGNVNDTFLGIFRNTFAEEQVILQRVNRHVFPQPEAIMRNLHRLTAHVHAKLEAEADQADRVWQMPRIVRTRAGNDYFLDENGDTWRVITKIASATAFDEAQNAEHAAECGAVLGHFHWLVSDLDPAA
;
A
#
# COMPACT_ATOMS: atom_id res chain seq x y z
N MET A 1 1.64 -20.66 -7.76
CA MET A 1 1.74 -20.80 -6.30
C MET A 1 0.40 -20.42 -5.66
N GLU A 2 -0.04 -21.12 -4.61
CA GLU A 2 -1.26 -20.74 -3.87
C GLU A 2 -1.03 -19.44 -3.09
N LEU A 3 -1.99 -18.52 -3.09
CA LEU A 3 -1.86 -17.21 -2.42
C LEU A 3 -1.59 -17.34 -0.91
N SER A 4 -2.12 -18.39 -0.27
CA SER A 4 -1.90 -18.67 1.15
C SER A 4 -0.43 -19.02 1.47
N LEU A 5 0.26 -19.70 0.54
CA LEU A 5 1.69 -20.01 0.64
C LEU A 5 2.52 -18.77 0.37
N LEU A 6 2.18 -18.00 -0.67
CA LEU A 6 2.82 -16.74 -1.00
C LEU A 6 2.84 -15.79 0.20
N MET A 7 1.72 -15.65 0.90
CA MET A 7 1.61 -14.77 2.06
C MET A 7 2.54 -15.16 3.22
N ARG A 8 3.05 -16.39 3.28
CA ARG A 8 4.02 -16.80 4.31
C ARG A 8 5.37 -16.14 4.11
N GLU A 9 5.69 -15.70 2.90
CA GLU A 9 6.92 -14.99 2.57
C GLU A 9 6.95 -13.57 3.12
N PHE A 10 5.81 -13.02 3.55
CA PHE A 10 5.68 -11.66 4.07
C PHE A 10 5.62 -11.62 5.60
N GLU A 11 6.15 -10.53 6.17
CA GLU A 11 6.20 -10.28 7.61
C GLU A 11 4.90 -9.66 8.14
N VAL A 12 3.79 -10.39 8.00
CA VAL A 12 2.50 -10.01 8.61
C VAL A 12 2.34 -10.69 9.96
N SER A 13 1.86 -9.96 10.97
CA SER A 13 1.70 -10.53 12.31
C SER A 13 0.47 -11.41 12.41
N GLY A 14 0.58 -12.53 13.14
CA GLY A 14 -0.51 -13.46 13.35
C GLY A 14 -0.61 -14.55 12.28
N ARG A 15 -1.77 -15.21 12.21
CA ARG A 15 -2.05 -16.29 11.26
C ARG A 15 -3.01 -15.81 10.18
N LEU A 16 -2.71 -16.15 8.93
CA LEU A 16 -3.61 -15.90 7.81
C LEU A 16 -4.93 -16.67 8.05
N VAL A 17 -6.04 -15.93 8.04
CA VAL A 17 -7.40 -16.47 8.18
C VAL A 17 -8.03 -16.65 6.80
N THR A 18 -7.93 -15.63 5.95
CA THR A 18 -8.49 -15.65 4.60
C THR A 18 -7.76 -14.67 3.69
N ILE A 19 -7.78 -14.97 2.39
CA ILE A 19 -7.33 -14.08 1.34
C ILE A 19 -8.36 -14.11 0.21
N ASN A 20 -8.94 -12.96 -0.11
CA ASN A 20 -10.03 -12.86 -1.08
C ASN A 20 -9.73 -11.78 -2.11
N PRO A 21 -10.11 -11.97 -3.39
CA PRO A 21 -10.08 -10.90 -4.38
C PRO A 21 -10.84 -9.67 -3.87
N THR A 22 -10.32 -8.47 -4.13
CA THR A 22 -10.93 -7.23 -3.68
C THR A 22 -10.65 -6.06 -4.63
N GLY A 23 -11.54 -5.05 -4.58
CA GLY A 23 -11.43 -3.83 -5.36
C GLY A 23 -11.99 -3.93 -6.78
N ASN A 24 -12.26 -2.77 -7.36
CA ASN A 24 -12.68 -2.60 -8.77
C ASN A 24 -11.51 -2.13 -9.66
N GLY A 25 -10.27 -2.39 -9.23
CA GLY A 25 -9.07 -1.90 -9.92
C GLY A 25 -8.84 -2.64 -11.23
N ASN A 26 -8.59 -1.90 -12.31
CA ASN A 26 -8.41 -2.45 -13.66
C ASN A 26 -6.95 -2.77 -14.03
N VAL A 27 -6.00 -2.54 -13.10
CA VAL A 27 -4.56 -2.64 -13.38
C VAL A 27 -3.94 -3.86 -12.73
N ASN A 28 -3.90 -3.91 -11.39
CA ASN A 28 -3.27 -4.98 -10.64
C ASN A 28 -4.31 -5.95 -10.08
N ASP A 29 -3.99 -7.25 -10.04
CA ASP A 29 -4.80 -8.20 -9.28
C ASP A 29 -4.63 -7.90 -7.80
N THR A 30 -5.74 -7.62 -7.12
CA THR A 30 -5.73 -7.11 -5.74
C THR A 30 -6.51 -8.04 -4.84
N PHE A 31 -5.92 -8.38 -3.69
CA PHE A 31 -6.48 -9.31 -2.72
C PHE A 31 -6.39 -8.73 -1.31
N LEU A 32 -7.46 -8.91 -0.53
CA LEU A 32 -7.49 -8.59 0.89
C LEU A 32 -7.08 -9.81 1.70
N GLY A 33 -5.96 -9.71 2.39
CA GLY A 33 -5.52 -10.69 3.39
C GLY A 33 -5.95 -10.28 4.79
N ILE A 34 -6.56 -11.19 5.53
CA ILE A 34 -6.94 -11.00 6.94
C ILE A 34 -6.11 -11.93 7.81
N PHE A 35 -5.39 -11.34 8.76
CA PHE A 35 -4.56 -12.04 9.74
C PHE A 35 -5.11 -11.81 11.14
N ARG A 36 -5.02 -12.84 11.98
CA ARG A 36 -5.41 -12.72 13.39
C ARG A 36 -4.34 -13.29 14.31
N ASN A 37 -4.12 -12.60 15.41
CA ASN A 37 -3.46 -13.14 16.58
C ASN A 37 -4.46 -13.16 17.75
N THR A 38 -4.01 -13.51 18.96
CA THR A 38 -4.88 -13.62 20.14
C THR A 38 -5.55 -12.29 20.53
N PHE A 39 -5.02 -11.15 20.10
CA PHE A 39 -5.42 -9.82 20.59
C PHE A 39 -5.93 -8.88 19.49
N ALA A 40 -5.61 -9.14 18.22
CA ALA A 40 -5.87 -8.21 17.13
C ALA A 40 -6.12 -8.91 15.79
N GLU A 41 -6.87 -8.22 14.93
CA GLU A 41 -6.97 -8.49 13.50
C GLU A 41 -6.12 -7.48 12.74
N GLU A 42 -5.30 -7.96 11.82
CA GLU A 42 -4.49 -7.16 10.91
C GLU A 42 -4.96 -7.42 9.47
N GLN A 43 -5.20 -6.35 8.71
CA GLN A 43 -5.64 -6.42 7.32
C GLN A 43 -4.57 -5.84 6.40
N VAL A 44 -4.25 -6.57 5.35
CA VAL A 44 -3.24 -6.19 4.36
C VAL A 44 -3.77 -6.37 2.94
N ILE A 45 -3.21 -5.62 2.01
CA ILE A 45 -3.53 -5.71 0.59
C ILE A 45 -2.35 -6.40 -0.11
N LEU A 46 -2.59 -7.59 -0.65
CA LEU A 46 -1.69 -8.27 -1.56
C LEU A 46 -2.00 -7.84 -2.99
N GLN A 47 -0.96 -7.53 -3.77
CA GLN A 47 -1.12 -7.22 -5.19
C GLN A 47 -0.11 -7.95 -6.05
N ARG A 48 -0.58 -8.49 -7.18
CA ARG A 48 0.27 -8.86 -8.30
C ARG A 48 0.43 -7.64 -9.20
N VAL A 49 1.66 -7.15 -9.35
CA VAL A 49 1.96 -6.01 -10.22
C VAL A 49 1.83 -6.46 -11.66
N ASN A 50 0.96 -5.80 -12.43
CA ASN A 50 0.68 -6.20 -13.80
C ASN A 50 1.84 -5.86 -14.73
N ARG A 51 2.55 -6.90 -15.18
CA ARG A 51 3.72 -6.78 -16.07
C ARG A 51 3.40 -6.25 -17.47
N HIS A 52 2.16 -6.36 -17.92
CA HIS A 52 1.74 -5.82 -19.22
C HIS A 52 1.60 -4.29 -19.17
N VAL A 53 1.15 -3.76 -18.04
CA VAL A 53 1.04 -2.31 -17.82
C VAL A 53 2.39 -1.74 -17.35
N PHE A 54 3.12 -2.48 -16.53
CA PHE A 54 4.43 -2.11 -16.00
C PHE A 54 5.49 -3.12 -16.42
N PRO A 55 6.18 -2.91 -17.57
CA PRO A 55 7.20 -3.84 -18.06
C PRO A 55 8.38 -4.06 -17.11
N GLN A 56 8.60 -3.13 -16.17
CA GLN A 56 9.63 -3.18 -15.12
C GLN A 56 8.98 -3.03 -13.73
N PRO A 57 8.31 -4.07 -13.19
CA PRO A 57 7.66 -4.01 -11.88
C PRO A 57 8.61 -3.65 -10.74
N GLU A 58 9.90 -4.00 -10.86
CA GLU A 58 10.93 -3.71 -9.88
C GLU A 58 11.17 -2.20 -9.77
N ALA A 59 11.06 -1.46 -10.89
CA ALA A 59 11.13 0.00 -10.87
C ALA A 59 9.92 0.60 -10.13
N ILE A 60 8.73 0.01 -10.28
CA ILE A 60 7.53 0.43 -9.52
C ILE A 60 7.74 0.22 -8.02
N MET A 61 8.35 -0.91 -7.62
CA MET A 61 8.64 -1.17 -6.21
C MET A 61 9.72 -0.25 -5.66
N ARG A 62 10.78 0.05 -6.43
CA ARG A 62 11.79 1.04 -6.04
C ARG A 62 11.18 2.43 -5.85
N ASN A 63 10.30 2.86 -6.75
CA ASN A 63 9.61 4.14 -6.64
C ASN A 63 8.69 4.17 -5.42
N LEU A 64 7.93 3.09 -5.20
CA LEU A 64 7.05 2.98 -4.03
C LEU A 64 7.85 3.04 -2.73
N HIS A 65 8.96 2.29 -2.63
CA HIS A 65 9.84 2.29 -1.46
C HIS A 65 10.31 3.71 -1.13
N ARG A 66 10.89 4.41 -2.10
CA ARG A 66 11.39 5.78 -1.93
C ARG A 66 10.30 6.76 -1.54
N LEU A 67 9.18 6.71 -2.25
CA LEU A 67 8.02 7.54 -1.96
C LEU A 67 7.54 7.33 -0.52
N THR A 68 7.36 6.08 -0.10
CA THR A 68 6.89 5.79 1.27
C THR A 68 7.91 6.21 2.32
N ALA A 69 9.20 5.92 2.13
CA ALA A 69 10.24 6.30 3.08
C ALA A 69 10.32 7.83 3.26
N HIS A 70 10.23 8.58 2.16
CA HIS A 70 10.22 10.04 2.17
C HIS A 70 8.98 10.61 2.87
N VAL A 71 7.80 10.14 2.47
CA VAL A 71 6.53 10.66 2.99
C VAL A 71 6.34 10.29 4.46
N HIS A 72 6.68 9.06 4.88
CA HIS A 72 6.55 8.66 6.28
C HIS A 72 7.41 9.51 7.20
N ALA A 73 8.66 9.82 6.82
CA ALA A 73 9.53 10.68 7.62
C ALA A 73 8.91 12.09 7.83
N LYS A 74 8.26 12.64 6.81
CA LYS A 74 7.56 13.93 6.92
C LYS A 74 6.30 13.84 7.79
N LEU A 75 5.47 12.81 7.57
CA LEU A 75 4.26 12.61 8.35
C LEU A 75 4.56 12.44 9.85
N GLU A 76 5.64 11.73 10.18
CA GLU A 76 6.09 11.58 11.57
C GLU A 76 6.58 12.90 12.17
N ALA A 77 7.31 13.71 11.41
CA ALA A 77 7.80 15.01 11.86
C ALA A 77 6.69 16.03 12.14
N GLU A 78 5.57 15.94 11.42
CA GLU A 78 4.43 16.86 11.56
C GLU A 78 3.29 16.33 12.45
N ALA A 79 3.39 15.09 12.92
CA ALA A 79 2.30 14.38 13.60
C ALA A 79 1.70 15.15 14.79
N ASP A 80 2.56 15.82 15.58
CA ASP A 80 2.13 16.57 16.77
C ASP A 80 1.44 17.90 16.46
N GLN A 81 1.61 18.42 15.24
CA GLN A 81 1.11 19.73 14.81
C GLN A 81 -0.08 19.61 13.83
N ALA A 82 -0.31 18.42 13.28
CA ALA A 82 -1.36 18.18 12.31
C ALA A 82 -2.76 18.32 12.92
N ASP A 83 -3.69 18.91 12.17
CA ASP A 83 -5.12 19.02 12.52
C ASP A 83 -5.84 17.66 12.42
N ARG A 84 -5.24 16.69 11.72
CA ARG A 84 -5.79 15.36 11.47
C ARG A 84 -4.69 14.32 11.33
N VAL A 85 -5.08 13.05 11.46
CA VAL A 85 -4.16 11.92 11.28
C VAL A 85 -4.00 11.60 9.79
N TRP A 86 -2.85 11.97 9.25
CA TRP A 86 -2.45 11.62 7.89
C TRP A 86 -1.80 10.24 7.85
N GLN A 87 -2.23 9.39 6.91
CA GLN A 87 -1.76 8.01 6.81
C GLN A 87 -1.41 7.67 5.37
N MET A 88 -0.27 7.03 5.19
CA MET A 88 0.14 6.43 3.91
C MET A 88 0.39 4.94 4.11
N PRO A 89 -0.03 4.06 3.17
CA PRO A 89 0.24 2.64 3.28
C PRO A 89 1.74 2.35 3.41
N ARG A 90 2.09 1.37 4.24
CA ARG A 90 3.46 0.88 4.39
C ARG A 90 3.65 -0.38 3.56
N ILE A 91 4.84 -0.55 3.01
CA ILE A 91 5.27 -1.83 2.41
C ILE A 91 5.49 -2.81 3.55
N VAL A 92 4.86 -3.98 3.47
CA VAL A 92 5.19 -5.11 4.34
C VAL A 92 6.34 -5.86 3.69
N ARG A 93 7.45 -5.95 4.40
CA ARG A 93 8.65 -6.63 3.91
C ARG A 93 8.43 -8.13 3.77
N THR A 94 9.19 -8.74 2.87
CA THR A 94 9.37 -10.18 2.91
C THR A 94 10.23 -10.57 4.10
N ARG A 95 10.16 -11.83 4.53
CA ARG A 95 11.04 -12.40 5.58
C ARG A 95 12.51 -12.41 5.18
N ALA A 96 12.80 -12.23 3.89
CA ALA A 96 14.15 -12.04 3.36
C ALA A 96 14.58 -10.55 3.35
N GLY A 97 13.74 -9.63 3.82
CA GLY A 97 14.01 -8.19 3.90
C GLY A 97 13.69 -7.38 2.64
N ASN A 98 13.12 -8.01 1.60
CA ASN A 98 12.83 -7.34 0.32
C ASN A 98 11.48 -6.61 0.35
N ASP A 99 11.30 -5.60 -0.49
CA ASP A 99 10.03 -4.86 -0.62
C ASP A 99 8.93 -5.66 -1.37
N TYR A 100 9.32 -6.70 -2.11
CA TYR A 100 8.44 -7.54 -2.91
C TYR A 100 8.97 -8.98 -2.99
N PHE A 101 8.09 -9.88 -3.42
CA PHE A 101 8.41 -11.27 -3.69
C PHE A 101 8.29 -11.53 -5.20
N LEU A 102 9.26 -12.24 -5.77
CA LEU A 102 9.23 -12.71 -7.17
C LEU A 102 8.90 -14.20 -7.16
N ASP A 103 7.81 -14.59 -7.81
CA ASP A 103 7.46 -16.01 -7.90
C ASP A 103 8.16 -16.73 -9.06
N GLU A 104 7.98 -18.04 -9.13
CA GLU A 104 8.59 -18.91 -10.15
C GLU A 104 8.15 -18.57 -11.59
N ASN A 105 7.01 -17.89 -11.76
CA ASN A 105 6.52 -17.43 -13.06
C ASN A 105 7.09 -16.05 -13.42
N GLY A 106 7.90 -15.46 -12.54
CA GLY A 106 8.41 -14.10 -12.66
C GLY A 106 7.37 -13.03 -12.34
N ASP A 107 6.24 -13.36 -11.70
CA ASP A 107 5.29 -12.34 -11.27
C ASP A 107 5.82 -11.63 -10.01
N THR A 108 5.67 -10.30 -10.00
CA THR A 108 6.08 -9.45 -8.88
C THR A 108 4.90 -9.22 -7.94
N TRP A 109 5.06 -9.64 -6.69
CA TRP A 109 4.04 -9.57 -5.65
C TRP A 109 4.46 -8.63 -4.54
N ARG A 110 3.55 -7.74 -4.12
CA ARG A 110 3.78 -6.83 -3.00
C ARG A 110 2.66 -6.92 -1.99
N VAL A 111 2.98 -6.62 -0.74
CA VAL A 111 2.01 -6.47 0.33
C VAL A 111 2.12 -5.07 0.91
N ILE A 112 0.99 -4.38 1.05
CA ILE A 112 0.90 -3.07 1.71
C ILE A 112 -0.14 -3.11 2.83
N THR A 113 0.03 -2.30 3.86
CA THR A 113 -0.95 -2.18 4.96
C THR A 113 -2.26 -1.59 4.45
N LYS A 114 -3.39 -2.11 4.91
CA LYS A 114 -4.69 -1.48 4.65
C LYS A 114 -4.92 -0.32 5.62
N ILE A 115 -5.41 0.81 5.11
CA ILE A 115 -5.88 1.94 5.94
C ILE A 115 -7.34 1.67 6.30
N ALA A 116 -7.60 1.24 7.54
CA ALA A 116 -8.94 0.82 7.97
C ALA A 116 -9.93 1.98 8.16
N SER A 117 -9.43 3.18 8.41
CA SER A 117 -10.19 4.41 8.66
C SER A 117 -10.67 5.12 7.38
N ALA A 118 -10.37 4.57 6.20
CA ALA A 118 -10.66 5.23 4.93
C ALA A 118 -11.76 4.51 4.14
N THR A 119 -12.70 5.31 3.61
CA THR A 119 -13.68 4.88 2.61
C THR A 119 -13.39 5.63 1.32
N ALA A 120 -13.21 4.90 0.22
CA ALA A 120 -13.08 5.48 -1.11
C ALA A 120 -14.42 5.42 -1.83
N PHE A 121 -14.74 6.49 -2.57
CA PHE A 121 -15.91 6.58 -3.44
C PHE A 121 -15.44 6.75 -4.88
N ASP A 122 -16.21 6.21 -5.83
CA ASP A 122 -15.87 6.30 -7.25
C ASP A 122 -16.07 7.72 -7.81
N GLU A 123 -16.94 8.51 -7.18
CA GLU A 123 -17.24 9.89 -7.55
C GLU A 123 -17.40 10.80 -6.32
N ALA A 124 -17.19 12.10 -6.53
CA ALA A 124 -17.42 13.10 -5.49
C ALA A 124 -18.91 13.10 -5.11
N GLN A 125 -19.18 13.02 -3.81
CA GLN A 125 -20.55 12.86 -3.31
C GLN A 125 -21.29 14.21 -3.19
N ASN A 126 -20.54 15.31 -3.05
CA ASN A 126 -21.00 16.70 -3.00
C ASN A 126 -19.78 17.65 -3.12
N ALA A 127 -20.04 18.96 -3.07
CA ALA A 127 -18.99 19.98 -3.21
C ALA A 127 -17.98 19.94 -2.04
N GLU A 128 -18.43 19.65 -0.83
CA GLU A 128 -17.60 19.53 0.36
C GLU A 128 -16.64 18.34 0.24
N HIS A 129 -17.12 17.20 -0.22
CA HIS A 129 -16.30 16.02 -0.49
C HIS A 129 -15.29 16.30 -1.60
N ALA A 130 -15.68 17.01 -2.67
CA ALA A 130 -14.75 17.42 -3.72
C ALA A 130 -13.63 18.34 -3.18
N ALA A 131 -13.96 19.25 -2.26
CA ALA A 131 -12.99 20.10 -1.59
C ALA A 131 -12.01 19.29 -0.72
N GLU A 132 -12.50 18.32 0.05
CA GLU A 132 -11.65 17.41 0.83
C GLU A 132 -10.72 16.56 -0.06
N CYS A 133 -11.21 16.06 -1.20
CA CYS A 133 -10.35 15.38 -2.19
C CYS A 133 -9.22 16.29 -2.68
N GLY A 134 -9.53 17.57 -2.95
CA GLY A 134 -8.55 18.58 -3.34
C GLY A 134 -7.53 18.86 -2.23
N ALA A 135 -7.97 18.96 -0.97
CA ALA A 135 -7.10 19.16 0.18
C ALA A 135 -6.13 17.99 0.38
N VAL A 136 -6.63 16.75 0.32
CA VAL A 136 -5.82 15.53 0.43
C VAL A 136 -4.80 15.45 -0.71
N LEU A 137 -5.21 15.74 -1.96
CA LEU A 137 -4.31 15.73 -3.12
C LEU A 137 -3.24 16.83 -3.02
N GLY A 138 -3.62 18.04 -2.60
CA GLY A 138 -2.70 19.15 -2.39
C GLY A 138 -1.67 18.85 -1.31
N HIS A 139 -2.11 18.27 -0.19
CA HIS A 139 -1.21 17.82 0.87
C HIS A 139 -0.25 16.73 0.38
N PHE A 140 -0.74 15.76 -0.41
CA PHE A 140 0.12 14.76 -1.04
C PHE A 140 1.17 15.37 -1.97
N HIS A 141 0.81 16.34 -2.81
CA HIS A 141 1.79 17.06 -3.65
C HIS A 141 2.83 17.80 -2.82
N TRP A 142 2.44 18.42 -1.71
CA TRP A 142 3.38 19.08 -0.80
C TRP A 142 4.33 18.06 -0.14
N LEU A 143 3.82 16.91 0.32
CA LEU A 143 4.62 15.85 0.91
C LEU A 143 5.74 15.39 -0.04
N VAL A 144 5.45 15.27 -1.35
CA VAL A 144 6.42 14.81 -2.36
C VAL A 144 7.20 15.93 -3.06
N SER A 145 6.95 17.20 -2.72
CA SER A 145 7.47 18.36 -3.47
C SER A 145 9.00 18.48 -3.52
N ASP A 146 9.68 17.89 -2.54
CA ASP A 146 11.14 17.86 -2.37
C ASP A 146 11.71 16.43 -2.46
N LEU A 147 10.91 15.47 -2.93
CA LEU A 147 11.41 14.14 -3.26
C LEU A 147 12.31 14.24 -4.49
N ASP A 148 13.56 13.80 -4.37
CA ASP A 148 14.51 13.81 -5.49
C ASP A 148 14.04 12.87 -6.62
N PRO A 149 13.74 13.40 -7.82
CA PRO A 149 13.29 12.59 -8.95
C PRO A 149 14.42 11.76 -9.59
N ALA A 150 15.69 12.07 -9.30
CA ALA A 150 16.88 11.44 -9.90
C ALA A 150 17.61 10.46 -8.97
N ALA A 151 17.22 10.41 -7.68
CA ALA A 151 17.80 9.50 -6.69
C ALA A 151 17.67 8.03 -7.09
#